data_AF-A0A9X3X2Y3-F1
#
_entry.id   AF-A0A9X3X2Y3-F1
#
_cell.length_a   1.000
_cell.length_b   1.000
_cell.length_c   1.000
_cell.angle_alpha   90.00
_cell.angle_beta   90.00
_cell.angle_gamma   90.00
#
_symmetry.space_group_name_H-M   'P 1'
#
loop_
_entity.id
_entity.type
_entity.pdbx_description
1 polymer ?
#
loop_
_entity_poly.entity_id
_entity_poly.type
_entity_poly.pdbx_seq_one_letter_code
_entity_poly.pdbx_strand_id
1 'polypeptide(L)'
;MYPLAWLLCVVWLLAAVLVAVFRGVHGARQGRAHLAAQRIKSPTIYLFSAYLLVAALVTPKSPGETTSPLLWLAFTIPLANALAAASSVGQTQPKGLTRAALALLHGGAVLAAAACILALASPQFVPVWLGGPGAP
;
A
#
# COMPACT_ATOMS: atom_id res chain seq x y z
N MET A 1 20.66 0.05 7.05
CA MET A 1 19.59 0.48 6.11
C MET A 1 20.21 1.17 4.90
N TYR A 2 19.92 0.71 3.68
CA TYR A 2 20.38 1.40 2.47
C TYR A 2 19.52 2.65 2.22
N PRO A 3 20.09 3.86 2.26
CA PRO A 3 19.32 5.10 2.15
C PRO A 3 18.59 5.22 0.81
N LEU A 4 19.15 4.64 -0.25
CA LEU A 4 18.58 4.66 -1.59
C LEU A 4 17.29 3.82 -1.70
N ALA A 5 17.27 2.61 -1.14
CA ALA A 5 16.07 1.77 -1.13
C ALA A 5 14.93 2.43 -0.34
N TRP A 6 15.27 3.09 0.76
CA TRP A 6 14.31 3.83 1.58
C TRP A 6 13.74 5.04 0.83
N LEU A 7 14.61 5.83 0.21
CA LEU A 7 14.22 6.99 -0.59
C LEU A 7 13.32 6.57 -1.77
N LEU A 8 13.65 5.49 -2.46
CA LEU A 8 12.80 4.92 -3.52
C LEU A 8 11.43 4.52 -2.99
N CYS A 9 11.34 3.83 -1.85
CA CYS A 9 10.06 3.43 -1.26
C CYS A 9 9.20 4.65 -0.91
N VAL A 10 9.78 5.65 -0.25
CA VAL A 10 9.06 6.89 0.12
C VAL A 10 8.58 7.64 -1.10
N VAL A 11 9.46 7.85 -2.10
CA VAL A 11 9.11 8.54 -3.35
C VAL A 11 8.00 7.78 -4.08
N TRP A 12 8.05 6.46 -4.11
CA TRP A 12 7.02 5.63 -4.75
C TRP A 12 5.66 5.74 -4.04
N LEU A 13 5.64 5.69 -2.71
CA LEU A 13 4.44 5.87 -1.91
C LEU A 13 3.85 7.26 -2.11
N LEU A 14 4.68 8.31 -2.08
CA LEU A 14 4.26 9.68 -2.34
C LEU A 14 3.68 9.83 -3.76
N ALA A 15 4.34 9.26 -4.78
CA ALA A 15 3.83 9.27 -6.14
C ALA A 15 2.45 8.59 -6.24
N ALA A 16 2.27 7.44 -5.60
CA ALA A 16 1.00 6.72 -5.59
C ALA A 16 -0.12 7.53 -4.91
N VAL A 17 0.17 8.16 -3.77
CA VAL A 17 -0.79 9.02 -3.06
C VAL A 17 -1.14 10.25 -3.90
N LEU A 18 -0.14 10.95 -4.45
CA LEU A 18 -0.36 12.13 -5.28
C LEU A 18 -1.22 11.80 -6.50
N VAL A 19 -0.90 10.73 -7.23
CA VAL A 19 -1.69 10.29 -8.39
C VAL A 19 -3.12 9.93 -7.99
N ALA A 20 -3.32 9.25 -6.86
CA ALA A 20 -4.65 8.95 -6.34
C ALA A 20 -5.45 10.21 -5.99
N VAL A 21 -4.83 11.18 -5.32
CA VAL A 21 -5.47 12.45 -4.95
C VAL A 21 -5.81 13.26 -6.20
N PHE A 22 -4.86 13.50 -7.10
CA PHE A 22 -5.09 14.31 -8.30
C PHE A 22 -6.18 13.70 -9.19
N ARG A 23 -6.11 12.39 -9.46
CA ARG A 23 -7.12 11.71 -10.29
C ARG A 23 -8.45 11.55 -9.57
N GLY A 24 -8.43 11.32 -8.26
CA GLY A 24 -9.63 11.23 -7.42
C GLY A 24 -10.39 12.55 -7.35
N VAL A 25 -9.69 13.66 -7.08
CA VAL A 25 -10.27 15.02 -7.09
C VAL A 25 -10.81 15.36 -8.47
N HIS A 26 -10.08 15.03 -9.54
CA HIS A 26 -10.56 15.25 -10.90
C HIS A 26 -11.84 14.45 -11.20
N GLY A 27 -11.88 13.16 -10.84
CA GLY A 27 -13.06 12.31 -11.00
C GLY A 27 -14.24 12.79 -10.14
N ALA A 28 -13.99 13.24 -8.92
CA ALA A 28 -15.00 13.79 -8.02
C ALA A 28 -15.63 15.08 -8.58
N ARG A 29 -14.80 15.99 -9.12
CA ARG A 29 -15.26 17.21 -9.82
C ARG A 29 -16.12 16.89 -11.06
N GLN A 30 -15.98 15.71 -11.63
CA GLN A 30 -16.80 15.22 -12.75
C GLN A 30 -18.03 14.41 -12.31
N GLY A 31 -18.37 14.40 -11.01
CA GLY A 31 -19.53 13.67 -10.47
C GLY A 31 -19.33 12.15 -10.33
N ARG A 32 -18.10 11.66 -10.49
CA ARG A 32 -17.78 10.22 -10.56
C ARG A 32 -17.34 9.60 -9.23
N ALA A 33 -17.46 10.34 -8.12
CA ALA A 33 -17.08 9.84 -6.80
C ALA A 33 -17.83 8.55 -6.40
N HIS A 34 -19.07 8.39 -6.88
CA HIS A 34 -19.88 7.19 -6.64
C HIS A 34 -19.24 5.91 -7.20
N LEU A 35 -18.51 5.98 -8.32
CA LEU A 35 -17.81 4.83 -8.90
C LEU A 35 -16.65 4.36 -8.02
N ALA A 36 -15.93 5.28 -7.38
CA ALA A 36 -14.88 4.95 -6.42
C ALA A 36 -15.50 4.27 -5.18
N ALA A 37 -16.60 4.82 -4.67
CA ALA A 37 -17.30 4.25 -3.52
C ALA A 37 -17.81 2.82 -3.79
N GLN A 38 -18.29 2.53 -5.00
CA GLN A 38 -18.70 1.16 -5.39
C GLN A 38 -17.51 0.18 -5.39
N ARG A 39 -16.32 0.59 -5.83
CA ARG A 39 -15.12 -0.25 -5.83
C ARG A 39 -14.54 -0.48 -4.44
N ILE A 40 -14.66 0.50 -3.56
CA ILE A 40 -14.17 0.40 -2.18
C ILE A 40 -14.96 -0.67 -1.42
N LYS A 41 -16.25 -0.86 -1.71
CA LYS A 41 -17.14 -1.84 -1.05
C LYS A 41 -16.79 -3.33 -1.30
N SER A 42 -15.61 -3.65 -1.83
CA SER A 42 -15.20 -5.04 -2.04
C SER A 42 -15.09 -5.79 -0.70
N PRO A 43 -15.97 -6.78 -0.43
CA PRO A 43 -15.98 -7.48 0.86
C PRO A 43 -14.70 -8.29 1.09
N THR A 44 -14.06 -8.77 0.02
CA THR A 44 -12.85 -9.59 0.09
C THR A 44 -11.70 -8.87 0.78
N ILE A 45 -11.50 -7.59 0.46
CA ILE A 45 -10.38 -6.81 1.00
C ILE A 45 -10.57 -6.56 2.49
N TYR A 46 -11.79 -6.22 2.90
CA TYR A 46 -12.11 -6.03 4.31
C TYR A 46 -12.06 -7.34 5.09
N LEU A 47 -12.54 -8.44 4.52
CA LEU A 47 -12.45 -9.76 5.15
C LEU A 47 -11.00 -10.18 5.35
N PHE A 48 -10.16 -10.01 4.33
CA PHE A 48 -8.72 -10.28 4.42
C PHE A 48 -8.04 -9.38 5.45
N SER A 49 -8.38 -8.10 5.48
CA SER A 49 -7.81 -7.13 6.44
C SER A 49 -8.25 -7.45 7.87
N ALA A 50 -9.51 -7.82 8.08
CA ALA A 50 -10.03 -8.26 9.37
C ALA A 50 -9.35 -9.56 9.82
N TYR A 51 -9.13 -10.51 8.91
CA TYR A 51 -8.36 -11.72 9.19
C TYR A 51 -6.93 -11.39 9.62
N LEU A 52 -6.23 -10.50 8.91
CA LEU A 52 -4.90 -10.04 9.29
C LEU A 52 -4.89 -9.32 10.64
N LEU A 53 -5.92 -8.53 10.94
CA LEU A 53 -6.06 -7.86 12.23
C LEU A 53 -6.23 -8.87 13.37
N VAL A 54 -7.10 -9.85 13.19
CA VAL A 54 -7.29 -10.93 14.18
C VAL A 54 -5.98 -11.70 14.35
N ALA A 55 -5.32 -12.08 13.25
CA ALA A 55 -4.01 -12.73 13.29
C ALA A 55 -2.99 -11.88 14.06
N ALA A 56 -2.92 -10.57 13.80
CA ALA A 56 -2.01 -9.66 14.50
C ALA A 56 -2.26 -9.58 16.02
N LEU A 57 -3.49 -9.78 16.47
CA LEU A 57 -3.88 -9.73 17.88
C LEU A 57 -3.62 -11.06 18.62
N VAL A 58 -3.74 -12.19 17.92
CA VAL A 58 -3.57 -13.52 18.54
C VAL A 58 -2.16 -14.09 18.37
N THR A 59 -1.39 -13.61 17.38
CA THR A 59 -0.02 -14.07 17.14
C THR A 59 0.94 -13.38 18.13
N PRO A 60 1.69 -14.15 18.94
CA PRO A 60 2.73 -13.58 19.81
C PRO A 60 3.79 -12.87 18.97
N LYS A 61 4.30 -11.74 19.48
CA LYS A 61 5.42 -11.03 18.85
C LYS A 61 6.66 -11.90 18.84
N SER A 62 7.36 -11.93 17.70
CA SER A 62 8.67 -12.58 17.62
C SER A 62 9.72 -11.75 18.38
N PRO A 63 10.79 -12.38 18.90
CA PRO A 63 11.92 -11.64 19.46
C PRO A 63 12.47 -10.62 18.47
N GLY A 64 12.63 -9.37 18.89
CA GLY A 64 13.13 -8.27 18.05
C GLY A 64 12.05 -7.49 17.27
N GLU A 65 10.78 -7.83 17.40
CA GLU A 65 9.68 -7.04 16.82
C GLU A 65 9.26 -5.90 17.75
N THR A 66 9.22 -4.67 17.21
CA THR A 66 8.70 -3.49 17.93
C THR A 66 7.17 -3.50 17.93
N THR A 67 6.58 -3.85 16.79
CA THR A 67 5.13 -3.90 16.54
C THR A 67 4.82 -5.04 15.57
N SER A 68 3.56 -5.51 15.50
CA SER A 68 3.20 -6.62 14.61
C SER A 68 3.13 -6.15 13.15
N PRO A 69 3.90 -6.72 12.20
CA PRO A 69 3.78 -6.39 10.77
C PRO A 69 2.38 -6.67 10.22
N LEU A 70 1.70 -7.70 10.73
CA LEU A 70 0.33 -8.05 10.34
C LEU A 70 -0.66 -6.94 10.69
N LEU A 71 -0.45 -6.27 11.83
CA LEU A 71 -1.26 -5.13 12.25
C LEU A 71 -1.16 -3.99 11.21
N TRP A 72 0.06 -3.64 10.81
CA TRP A 72 0.28 -2.60 9.82
C TRP A 72 -0.29 -2.96 8.44
N LEU A 73 -0.15 -4.22 8.02
CA LEU A 73 -0.73 -4.71 6.77
C LEU A 73 -2.27 -4.65 6.79
N ALA A 74 -2.90 -4.99 7.91
CA ALA A 74 -4.35 -4.91 8.07
C ALA A 74 -4.91 -3.50 7.81
N PHE A 75 -4.15 -2.44 8.10
CA PHE A 75 -4.54 -1.06 7.79
C PHE A 75 -4.07 -0.60 6.41
N THR A 76 -2.89 -1.05 5.97
CA THR A 76 -2.28 -0.55 4.74
C THR A 76 -2.95 -1.09 3.48
N ILE A 77 -3.41 -2.34 3.50
CA ILE A 77 -4.12 -2.96 2.38
C ILE A 77 -5.44 -2.25 2.03
N PRO A 78 -6.37 -1.99 2.97
CA PRO A 78 -7.60 -1.28 2.65
C PRO A 78 -7.31 0.16 2.23
N LEU A 79 -6.29 0.81 2.81
CA LEU A 79 -5.85 2.14 2.38
C LEU A 79 -5.33 2.14 0.94
N ALA A 80 -4.44 1.20 0.58
CA ALA A 80 -3.93 1.07 -0.78
C ALA A 80 -5.05 0.79 -1.79
N ASN A 81 -6.04 -0.02 -1.41
CA ASN A 81 -7.24 -0.25 -2.22
C ASN A 81 -8.05 1.04 -2.40
N ALA A 82 -8.26 1.83 -1.34
CA ALA A 82 -8.97 3.10 -1.43
C ALA A 82 -8.26 4.08 -2.36
N LEU A 83 -6.94 4.17 -2.29
CA LEU A 83 -6.13 5.01 -3.18
C LEU A 83 -6.21 4.54 -4.64
N ALA A 84 -6.14 3.22 -4.88
CA ALA A 84 -6.30 2.67 -6.22
C ALA A 84 -7.72 2.88 -6.79
N ALA A 85 -8.75 2.77 -5.95
CA ALA A 85 -10.12 3.08 -6.34
C ALA A 85 -10.27 4.57 -6.70
N ALA A 86 -9.71 5.48 -5.89
CA ALA A 86 -9.72 6.91 -6.16
C ALA A 86 -8.96 7.29 -7.43
N SER A 87 -7.80 6.68 -7.69
CA SER A 87 -7.03 6.97 -8.91
C SER A 87 -7.75 6.51 -10.18
N SER A 88 -8.56 5.45 -10.08
CA SER A 88 -9.26 4.86 -11.21
C SER A 88 -10.40 5.72 -11.76
N VAL A 89 -11.00 6.62 -10.95
CA VAL A 89 -12.12 7.47 -11.40
C VAL A 89 -11.70 8.71 -12.20
N GLY A 90 -10.40 9.00 -12.26
CA GLY A 90 -9.90 10.17 -12.99
C GLY A 90 -10.10 10.11 -14.50
N GLN A 91 -10.35 8.94 -15.09
CA GLN A 91 -10.66 8.80 -16.53
C GLN A 91 -11.69 7.69 -16.74
N THR A 92 -12.73 7.95 -17.53
CA THR A 92 -13.81 6.99 -17.86
C THR A 92 -13.33 5.79 -18.67
N GLN A 93 -12.42 6.00 -19.61
CA GLN A 93 -11.78 4.94 -20.39
C GLN A 93 -10.26 5.16 -20.42
N PRO A 94 -9.52 4.67 -19.41
CA PRO A 94 -8.06 4.75 -19.44
C PRO A 94 -7.53 3.88 -20.58
N LYS A 95 -6.62 4.44 -21.38
CA LYS A 95 -5.86 3.72 -22.41
C LYS A 95 -5.05 2.58 -21.77
N GLY A 96 -4.71 1.54 -22.53
CA GLY A 96 -3.99 0.35 -22.03
C GLY A 96 -2.73 0.69 -21.23
N LEU A 97 -1.92 1.62 -21.73
CA LEU A 97 -0.72 2.12 -21.06
C LEU A 97 -1.03 2.79 -19.71
N THR A 98 -2.08 3.61 -19.63
CA THR A 98 -2.47 4.26 -18.37
C THR A 98 -2.94 3.24 -17.34
N ARG A 99 -3.64 2.17 -17.78
CA ARG A 99 -4.05 1.08 -16.89
C ARG A 99 -2.82 0.33 -16.35
N ALA A 100 -1.89 -0.02 -17.23
CA ALA A 100 -0.65 -0.70 -16.84
C ALA A 100 0.18 0.16 -15.88
N ALA A 101 0.31 1.46 -16.15
CA ALA A 101 1.03 2.39 -15.29
C ALA A 101 0.38 2.53 -13.91
N LEU A 102 -0.95 2.63 -13.83
CA LEU A 102 -1.66 2.67 -12.54
C LEU A 102 -1.56 1.35 -11.78
N ALA A 103 -1.64 0.22 -12.48
CA ALA A 103 -1.44 -1.10 -11.88
C ALA A 103 -0.04 -1.26 -11.31
N LEU A 104 1.00 -0.85 -12.06
CA LEU A 104 2.38 -0.86 -11.60
C LEU A 104 2.59 0.09 -10.42
N LEU A 105 2.04 1.30 -10.49
CA LEU A 105 2.18 2.31 -9.43
C LEU A 105 1.58 1.80 -8.12
N HIS A 106 0.32 1.34 -8.14
CA HIS A 106 -0.36 0.88 -6.94
C HIS A 106 0.13 -0.49 -6.46
N GLY A 107 0.48 -1.42 -7.38
CA GLY A 107 1.11 -2.68 -7.02
C GLY A 107 2.47 -2.47 -6.36
N GLY A 108 3.29 -1.59 -6.93
CA GLY A 108 4.56 -1.17 -6.34
C GLY A 108 4.40 -0.45 -5.01
N ALA A 109 3.33 0.34 -4.82
CA ALA A 109 3.05 0.99 -3.54
C ALA A 109 2.75 -0.02 -2.42
N VAL A 110 2.06 -1.13 -2.71
CA VAL A 110 1.84 -2.21 -1.74
C VAL A 110 3.18 -2.85 -1.34
N LEU A 111 4.06 -3.12 -2.32
CA LEU A 111 5.39 -3.67 -2.06
C LEU A 111 6.27 -2.70 -1.26
N ALA A 112 6.30 -1.43 -1.64
CA ALA A 112 7.05 -0.39 -0.93
C ALA A 112 6.55 -0.21 0.51
N ALA A 113 5.23 -0.25 0.73
CA ALA A 113 4.65 -0.20 2.05
C ALA A 113 5.03 -1.43 2.88
N ALA A 114 4.94 -2.64 2.32
CA ALA A 114 5.36 -3.87 2.99
C ALA A 114 6.84 -3.82 3.38
N ALA A 115 7.71 -3.31 2.49
CA ALA A 115 9.12 -3.10 2.78
C ALA A 115 9.35 -2.11 3.93
N CYS A 116 8.62 -0.99 3.95
CA CYS A 116 8.71 0.00 5.03
C CYS A 116 8.20 -0.58 6.36
N ILE A 117 7.08 -1.30 6.34
CA ILE A 117 6.52 -1.98 7.51
C ILE A 117 7.52 -2.97 8.06
N LEU A 118 8.08 -3.84 7.22
CA LEU A 118 9.06 -4.83 7.66
C LEU A 118 10.31 -4.16 8.27
N ALA A 119 10.78 -3.07 7.64
CA ALA A 119 11.92 -2.31 8.12
C ALA A 119 11.72 -1.63 9.47
N LEU A 120 10.49 -1.20 9.78
CA LEU A 120 10.16 -0.50 11.03
C LEU A 120 9.67 -1.43 12.14
N ALA A 121 8.86 -2.42 11.78
CA ALA A 121 8.19 -3.32 12.72
C ALA A 121 9.08 -4.50 13.14
N SER A 122 9.85 -5.05 12.20
CA SER A 122 10.64 -6.28 12.41
C SER A 122 12.00 -6.17 11.72
N PRO A 123 12.87 -5.22 12.15
CA PRO A 123 14.12 -4.88 11.46
C PRO A 123 15.09 -6.07 11.30
N GLN A 124 15.01 -7.06 12.18
CA GLN A 124 15.83 -8.28 12.11
C GLN A 124 15.47 -9.20 10.94
N PHE A 125 14.27 -9.08 10.39
CA PHE A 125 13.77 -9.90 9.28
C PHE A 125 13.86 -9.17 7.94
N VAL A 126 14.47 -7.99 7.93
CA VAL A 126 14.69 -7.21 6.72
C VAL A 126 15.70 -7.94 5.84
N PRO A 127 15.41 -8.17 4.55
CA PRO A 127 16.37 -8.77 3.64
C PRO A 127 17.66 -7.93 3.53
N VAL A 128 18.80 -8.58 3.30
CA VAL A 128 20.12 -7.92 3.21
C VAL A 128 20.12 -6.78 2.18
N TRP A 129 19.47 -6.96 1.02
CA TRP A 129 19.37 -5.95 -0.04
C TRP A 129 18.55 -4.70 0.36
N LEU A 130 17.75 -4.81 1.42
CA LEU A 130 16.95 -3.72 2.00
C LEU A 130 17.65 -3.10 3.23
N GLY A 131 18.85 -3.59 3.55
CA GLY A 131 19.73 -3.07 4.60
C GLY A 131 19.43 -3.64 5.98
N GLY A 132 18.96 -4.89 6.03
CA GLY A 132 18.80 -5.67 7.25
C GLY A 132 20.10 -6.25 7.81
N PRO A 133 20.02 -7.13 8.83
CA PRO A 133 21.20 -7.67 9.52
C PRO A 133 22.11 -8.43 8.53
N GLY A 134 23.41 -8.13 8.56
CA GLY A 134 24.39 -8.72 7.63
C GLY A 134 24.57 -7.96 6.31
N ALA A 135 23.95 -6.78 6.14
CA ALA A 135 24.40 -5.83 5.13
C ALA A 135 25.81 -5.31 5.50
N PRO A 136 26.74 -5.20 4.53
CA PRO A 136 28.10 -4.73 4.75
C PRO A 136 28.15 -3.27 5.25
#